data_AF-A0A936CMN6-F1
#
_entry.id   AF-A0A936CMN6-F1
#
_cell.length_a   1.000
_cell.length_b   1.000
_cell.length_c   1.000
_cell.angle_alpha   90.00
_cell.angle_beta   90.00
_cell.angle_gamma   90.00
#
_symmetry.space_group_name_H-M   'P 1'
#
loop_
_entity.id
_entity.type
_entity.pdbx_description
1 polymer ?
#
loop_
_entity_poly.entity_id
_entity_poly.type
_entity_poly.pdbx_seq_one_letter_code
_entity_poly.pdbx_strand_id
1 'polypeptide(L)'
;MAFRNLNEEQYQMLLDAVPNIVVLIAGADGKIDLKEKKFAEKIIGIRTYSNHFEVKPFYQELDKNYKNKIEDLITSLPEDTKKRNEQISKYLSIVNAVIAKLPLRLAAQMYSSYLSLAEHVAKASGGILGMMAVNVDENEWVGLPMLDPVFYDEYEEE
;
A
#
# COMPACT_ATOMS: atom_id res chain seq x y z
N MET A 1 20.12 5.05 -8.68
CA MET A 1 18.67 4.95 -8.42
C MET A 1 18.37 3.58 -7.84
N ALA A 2 17.57 3.53 -6.77
CA ALA A 2 17.22 2.31 -6.05
C ALA A 2 16.43 1.31 -6.94
N PHE A 3 15.64 1.82 -7.89
CA PHE A 3 14.73 1.03 -8.75
C PHE A 3 15.28 0.73 -10.16
N ARG A 4 16.60 0.76 -10.37
CA ARG A 4 17.23 0.62 -11.71
C ARG A 4 16.94 -0.72 -12.42
N ASN A 5 16.51 -1.74 -11.67
CA ASN A 5 16.24 -3.08 -12.19
C ASN A 5 14.83 -3.20 -12.81
N LEU A 6 14.00 -2.17 -12.68
CA LEU A 6 12.63 -2.15 -13.18
C LEU A 6 12.54 -1.36 -14.47
N ASN A 7 11.68 -1.82 -15.38
CA ASN A 7 11.20 -0.99 -16.48
C ASN A 7 10.11 -0.02 -15.99
N GLU A 8 9.68 0.91 -16.85
CA GLU A 8 8.69 1.94 -16.52
C GLU A 8 7.35 1.33 -16.05
N GLU A 9 6.87 0.28 -16.71
CA GLU A 9 5.62 -0.41 -16.36
C GLU A 9 5.71 -1.05 -14.97
N GLN A 10 6.80 -1.75 -14.67
CA GLN A 10 7.04 -2.39 -13.38
C GLN A 10 7.15 -1.37 -12.25
N TYR A 11 7.87 -0.27 -12.50
CA TYR A 11 7.96 0.80 -11.54
C TYR A 11 6.59 1.45 -11.29
N GLN A 12 5.79 1.61 -12.36
CA GLN A 12 4.42 2.10 -12.27
C GLN A 12 3.52 1.15 -11.46
N MET A 13 3.72 -0.17 -11.58
CA MET A 13 3.00 -1.15 -10.74
C MET A 13 3.28 -0.98 -9.25
N LEU A 14 4.54 -0.67 -8.86
CA LEU A 14 4.85 -0.38 -7.46
C LEU A 14 4.13 0.89 -6.98
N LEU A 15 4.10 1.94 -7.81
CA LEU A 15 3.40 3.18 -7.49
C LEU A 15 1.90 2.96 -7.33
N ASP A 16 1.30 2.16 -8.22
CA ASP A 16 -0.13 1.87 -8.23
C ASP A 16 -0.56 0.87 -7.14
N ALA A 17 0.37 0.07 -6.61
CA ALA A 17 0.11 -0.77 -5.44
C ALA A 17 -0.31 0.07 -4.22
N VAL A 18 0.20 1.29 -4.08
CA VAL A 18 -0.09 2.17 -2.94
C VAL A 18 -1.58 2.57 -2.86
N PRO A 19 -2.20 3.20 -3.87
CA PRO A 19 -3.63 3.51 -3.82
C PRO A 19 -4.49 2.23 -3.77
N ASN A 20 -4.05 1.11 -4.36
CA ASN A 20 -4.73 -0.17 -4.24
C ASN A 20 -4.80 -0.65 -2.78
N ILE A 21 -3.70 -0.61 -2.04
CA ILE A 21 -3.67 -0.93 -0.60
C ILE A 21 -4.61 0.00 0.16
N VAL A 22 -4.56 1.31 -0.11
CA VAL A 22 -5.40 2.26 0.59
C VAL A 22 -6.89 1.99 0.36
N VAL A 23 -7.30 1.74 -0.89
CA VAL A 23 -8.69 1.43 -1.21
C VAL A 23 -9.14 0.10 -0.61
N LEU A 24 -8.27 -0.92 -0.62
CA LEU A 24 -8.57 -2.23 -0.03
C LEU A 24 -8.86 -2.13 1.47
N ILE A 25 -8.03 -1.37 2.19
CA ILE A 25 -8.12 -1.26 3.65
C ILE A 25 -9.23 -0.29 4.07
N ALA A 26 -9.34 0.87 3.43
CA ALA A 26 -10.37 1.85 3.76
C ALA A 26 -11.77 1.33 3.38
N GLY A 27 -11.92 0.76 2.17
CA GLY A 27 -13.19 0.24 1.68
C GLY A 27 -13.58 -1.15 2.18
N ALA A 28 -12.95 -1.68 3.24
CA ALA A 28 -13.21 -3.03 3.72
C ALA A 28 -14.65 -3.21 4.25
N ASP A 29 -15.26 -2.15 4.79
CA ASP A 29 -16.65 -2.16 5.30
C ASP A 29 -17.70 -1.91 4.19
N GLY A 30 -17.24 -1.70 2.96
CA GLY A 30 -18.07 -1.47 1.78
C GLY A 30 -18.48 -0.03 1.52
N LYS A 31 -17.98 0.95 2.27
CA LYS A 31 -18.13 2.37 1.92
C LYS A 31 -16.74 2.99 1.76
N ILE A 32 -16.55 3.72 0.66
CA ILE A 32 -15.39 4.58 0.48
C ILE A 32 -15.87 6.02 0.69
N ASP A 33 -15.82 6.53 1.92
CA ASP A 33 -16.26 7.89 2.25
C ASP A 33 -15.22 8.92 1.73
N LEU A 34 -15.69 10.08 1.29
CA LEU A 34 -14.86 11.24 0.91
C LEU A 34 -13.93 11.69 2.05
N LYS A 35 -14.27 11.39 3.32
CA LYS A 35 -13.36 11.56 4.45
C LYS A 35 -12.14 10.66 4.36
N GLU A 36 -12.32 9.41 3.93
CA GLU A 36 -11.24 8.44 3.72
C GLU A 36 -10.35 8.86 2.54
N LYS A 37 -10.92 9.50 1.50
CA LYS A 37 -10.14 10.07 0.40
C LYS A 37 -9.17 11.16 0.87
N LYS A 38 -9.63 12.11 1.70
CA LYS A 38 -8.74 13.13 2.29
C LYS A 38 -7.71 12.54 3.24
N PHE A 39 -8.07 11.44 3.91
CA PHE A 39 -7.16 10.74 4.80
C PHE A 39 -6.06 9.98 4.03
N ALA A 40 -6.43 9.32 2.93
CA ALA A 40 -5.52 8.68 1.99
C ALA A 40 -4.46 9.68 1.46
N GLU A 41 -4.87 10.89 1.08
CA GLU A 41 -3.95 11.97 0.67
C GLU A 41 -2.98 12.36 1.80
N LYS A 42 -3.47 12.45 3.04
CA LYS A 42 -2.65 12.82 4.20
C LYS A 42 -1.60 11.76 4.56
N ILE A 43 -1.91 10.47 4.41
CA ILE A 43 -0.96 9.38 4.68
C ILE A 43 0.24 9.42 3.73
N ILE A 44 0.01 9.68 2.44
CA ILE A 44 1.11 9.76 1.47
C ILE A 44 2.01 10.95 1.78
N GLY A 45 1.41 12.10 2.10
CA GLY A 45 2.14 13.27 2.60
C GLY A 45 3.05 12.93 3.79
N ILE A 46 2.58 12.18 4.78
CA ILE A 46 3.39 11.74 5.94
C ILE A 46 4.53 10.81 5.52
N ARG A 47 4.28 9.87 4.59
CA ARG A 47 5.29 8.93 4.11
C ARG A 47 6.40 9.58 3.29
N THR A 48 6.10 10.65 2.56
CA THR A 48 7.10 11.48 1.87
C THR A 48 8.18 12.02 2.84
N TYR A 49 7.85 12.12 4.14
CA TYR A 49 8.77 12.54 5.20
C TYR A 49 9.29 11.38 6.09
N SER A 50 8.93 10.12 5.81
CA SER A 50 9.30 8.95 6.61
C SER A 50 10.70 8.37 6.29
N ASN A 51 11.21 7.53 7.20
CA ASN A 51 12.65 7.35 7.50
C ASN A 51 13.49 6.46 6.57
N HIS A 52 12.91 5.80 5.55
CA HIS A 52 13.71 4.95 4.65
C HIS A 52 14.20 5.75 3.44
N PHE A 53 15.49 6.13 3.48
CA PHE A 53 16.12 6.99 2.47
C PHE A 53 15.94 6.49 1.02
N GLU A 54 15.93 5.18 0.80
CA GLU A 54 15.86 4.58 -0.54
C GLU A 54 14.45 4.59 -1.17
N VAL A 55 13.40 4.50 -0.35
CA VAL A 55 11.99 4.52 -0.80
C VAL A 55 11.37 5.93 -0.79
N LYS A 56 12.05 6.91 -0.17
CA LYS A 56 11.58 8.29 -0.14
C LYS A 56 11.38 8.91 -1.53
N PRO A 57 12.31 8.79 -2.50
CA PRO A 57 12.10 9.33 -3.85
C PRO A 57 10.88 8.71 -4.55
N PHE A 58 10.59 7.44 -4.27
CA PHE A 58 9.41 6.74 -4.78
C PHE A 58 8.11 7.39 -4.28
N TYR A 59 8.00 7.67 -2.97
CA TYR A 59 6.82 8.36 -2.42
C TYR A 59 6.71 9.82 -2.89
N GLN A 60 7.84 10.52 -3.06
CA GLN A 60 7.84 11.87 -3.64
C GLN A 60 7.32 11.90 -5.07
N GLU A 61 7.60 10.85 -5.85
CA GLU A 61 7.07 10.73 -7.21
C GLU A 61 5.59 10.41 -7.20
N LEU A 62 5.16 9.46 -6.37
CA LEU A 62 3.75 9.13 -6.19
C LEU A 62 2.92 10.36 -5.84
N ASP A 63 3.37 11.15 -4.86
CA ASP A 63 2.67 12.33 -4.33
C ASP A 63 2.27 13.32 -5.43
N LYS A 64 3.09 13.47 -6.48
CA LYS A 64 2.82 14.40 -7.60
C LYS A 64 1.50 14.12 -8.32
N ASN A 65 1.04 12.88 -8.35
CA ASN A 65 -0.16 12.48 -9.08
C ASN A 65 -1.07 11.54 -8.27
N TYR A 66 -0.82 11.38 -6.98
CA TYR A 66 -1.50 10.40 -6.13
C TYR A 66 -3.01 10.61 -6.10
N LYS A 67 -3.45 11.88 -5.97
CA LYS A 67 -4.86 12.24 -5.93
C LYS A 67 -5.62 11.74 -7.16
N ASN A 68 -5.10 12.01 -8.35
CA ASN A 68 -5.75 11.57 -9.58
C ASN A 68 -5.75 10.04 -9.66
N LYS A 69 -4.64 9.38 -9.31
CA LYS A 69 -4.53 7.92 -9.30
C LYS A 69 -5.57 7.25 -8.40
N ILE A 70 -5.79 7.76 -7.19
CA ILE A 70 -6.77 7.17 -6.27
C ILE A 70 -8.21 7.44 -6.72
N GLU A 71 -8.51 8.63 -7.27
CA GLU A 71 -9.83 8.96 -7.81
C GLU A 71 -10.17 8.09 -9.04
N ASP A 72 -9.23 7.93 -9.98
CA ASP A 72 -9.36 7.09 -11.16
C ASP A 72 -9.54 5.61 -10.76
N LEU A 73 -8.72 5.13 -9.80
CA LEU A 73 -8.82 3.77 -9.30
C LEU A 73 -10.20 3.48 -8.71
N ILE A 74 -10.70 4.34 -7.80
CA ILE A 74 -12.02 4.17 -7.17
C ILE A 74 -13.13 4.15 -8.23
N THR A 75 -13.02 4.99 -9.27
CA THR A 75 -14.01 5.05 -10.36
C THR A 75 -13.95 3.82 -11.27
N SER A 76 -12.77 3.22 -11.43
CA SER A 76 -12.57 2.03 -12.27
C SER A 76 -12.97 0.72 -11.61
N LEU A 77 -13.05 0.69 -10.28
CA LEU A 77 -13.30 -0.52 -9.50
C LEU A 77 -14.81 -0.83 -9.39
N PRO A 78 -15.18 -2.11 -9.23
CA PRO A 78 -16.55 -2.49 -8.95
C PRO A 78 -17.09 -1.84 -7.67
N GLU A 79 -18.38 -1.46 -7.67
CA GLU A 79 -19.08 -1.02 -6.46
C GLU A 79 -19.21 -2.17 -5.44
N ASP A 80 -19.35 -3.40 -5.94
CA ASP A 80 -19.42 -4.60 -5.10
C ASP A 80 -18.09 -4.81 -4.35
N THR A 81 -18.18 -4.77 -3.03
CA THR A 81 -17.02 -4.86 -2.13
C THR A 81 -16.21 -6.12 -2.30
N LYS A 82 -16.87 -7.28 -2.47
CA LYS A 82 -16.18 -8.55 -2.62
C LYS A 82 -15.41 -8.59 -3.94
N LYS A 83 -16.06 -8.22 -5.05
CA LYS A 83 -15.42 -8.15 -6.38
C LYS A 83 -14.29 -7.13 -6.41
N ARG A 84 -14.47 -5.97 -5.76
CA ARG A 84 -13.42 -4.96 -5.61
C ARG A 84 -12.22 -5.53 -4.89
N ASN A 85 -12.42 -6.14 -3.71
CA ASN A 85 -11.32 -6.67 -2.91
C ASN A 85 -10.61 -7.83 -3.63
N GLU A 86 -11.35 -8.70 -4.32
CA GLU A 86 -10.80 -9.77 -5.16
C GLU A 86 -9.94 -9.19 -6.31
N GLN A 87 -10.43 -8.15 -7.00
CA GLN A 87 -9.72 -7.50 -8.09
C GLN A 87 -8.42 -6.82 -7.60
N ILE A 88 -8.48 -6.09 -6.49
CA ILE A 88 -7.31 -5.44 -5.90
C ILE A 88 -6.31 -6.49 -5.41
N SER A 89 -6.78 -7.54 -4.73
CA SER A 89 -5.89 -8.60 -4.21
C SER A 89 -5.18 -9.34 -5.34
N LYS A 90 -5.88 -9.60 -6.45
CA LYS A 90 -5.28 -10.18 -7.65
C LYS A 90 -4.25 -9.23 -8.29
N TYR A 91 -4.51 -7.93 -8.29
CA TYR A 91 -3.53 -6.96 -8.76
C TYR A 91 -2.26 -6.98 -7.88
N LEU A 92 -2.44 -6.89 -6.55
CA LEU A 92 -1.34 -6.88 -5.58
C LEU A 92 -0.51 -8.16 -5.63
N SER A 93 -1.10 -9.34 -5.86
CA SER A 93 -0.31 -10.58 -5.99
C SER A 93 0.60 -10.58 -7.21
N ILE A 94 0.22 -9.90 -8.31
CA ILE A 94 1.09 -9.75 -9.49
C ILE A 94 2.29 -8.85 -9.17
N VAL A 95 2.16 -7.93 -8.21
CA VAL A 95 3.25 -7.03 -7.77
C VAL A 95 4.40 -7.80 -7.11
N ASN A 96 4.17 -9.00 -6.57
CA ASN A 96 5.23 -9.84 -6.00
C ASN A 96 6.36 -10.10 -7.00
N ALA A 97 6.03 -10.35 -8.27
CA ALA A 97 7.01 -10.57 -9.33
C ALA A 97 7.86 -9.32 -9.63
N VAL A 98 7.36 -8.13 -9.28
CA VAL A 98 8.10 -6.86 -9.39
C VAL A 98 8.99 -6.65 -8.16
N ILE A 99 8.46 -6.89 -6.95
CA ILE A 99 9.21 -6.80 -5.70
C ILE A 99 10.42 -7.73 -5.74
N ALA A 100 10.26 -8.95 -6.26
CA ALA A 100 11.33 -9.94 -6.39
C ALA A 100 12.49 -9.52 -7.32
N LYS A 101 12.32 -8.48 -8.15
CA LYS A 101 13.39 -7.94 -9.01
C LYS A 101 14.24 -6.86 -8.33
N LEU A 102 13.78 -6.36 -7.18
CA LEU A 102 14.52 -5.38 -6.39
C LEU A 102 15.68 -6.07 -5.66
N PRO A 103 16.78 -5.36 -5.37
CA PRO A 103 17.77 -5.84 -4.41
C PRO A 103 17.09 -6.22 -3.10
N LEU A 104 17.51 -7.33 -2.47
CA LEU A 104 16.82 -7.93 -1.32
C LEU A 104 16.49 -6.92 -0.21
N ARG A 105 17.46 -6.09 0.16
CA ARG A 105 17.27 -5.01 1.15
C ARG A 105 16.16 -4.03 0.77
N LEU A 106 16.10 -3.62 -0.50
CA LEU A 106 15.07 -2.70 -1.00
C LEU A 106 13.71 -3.39 -1.11
N ALA A 107 13.69 -4.67 -1.50
CA ALA A 107 12.47 -5.49 -1.52
C ALA A 107 11.85 -5.58 -0.12
N ALA A 108 12.66 -5.86 0.91
CA ALA A 108 12.23 -5.91 2.30
C ALA A 108 11.72 -4.54 2.80
N GLN A 109 12.43 -3.45 2.48
CA GLN A 109 11.99 -2.10 2.81
C GLN A 109 10.66 -1.75 2.13
N MET A 110 10.46 -2.14 0.87
CA MET A 110 9.19 -1.89 0.18
C MET A 110 8.04 -2.71 0.77
N TYR A 111 8.25 -4.01 1.02
CA TYR A 111 7.25 -4.86 1.65
C TYR A 111 6.83 -4.29 3.02
N SER A 112 7.79 -3.94 3.87
CA SER A 112 7.54 -3.29 5.17
C SER A 112 6.81 -1.94 5.02
N SER A 113 7.15 -1.17 3.99
CA SER A 113 6.48 0.09 3.68
C SER A 113 5.00 -0.09 3.34
N TYR A 114 4.64 -1.16 2.62
CA TYR A 114 3.26 -1.51 2.29
C TYR A 114 2.50 -2.06 3.50
N LEU A 115 3.09 -2.91 4.33
CA LEU A 115 2.45 -3.40 5.56
C LEU A 115 2.13 -2.25 6.52
N SER A 116 3.13 -1.42 6.81
CA SER A 116 2.92 -0.24 7.65
C SER A 116 1.91 0.73 7.02
N LEU A 117 1.69 0.69 5.69
CA LEU A 117 0.69 1.52 5.03
C LEU A 117 -0.70 0.99 5.33
N ALA A 118 -0.91 -0.29 5.14
CA ALA A 118 -2.16 -0.94 5.48
C ALA A 118 -2.55 -0.68 6.95
N GLU A 119 -1.60 -0.84 7.88
CA GLU A 119 -1.83 -0.55 9.29
C GLU A 119 -2.24 0.91 9.56
N HIS A 120 -1.54 1.88 8.96
CA HIS A 120 -1.87 3.30 9.14
C HIS A 120 -3.24 3.64 8.55
N VAL A 121 -3.60 3.04 7.41
CA VAL A 121 -4.92 3.23 6.80
C VAL A 121 -6.01 2.69 7.72
N ALA A 122 -5.86 1.45 8.21
CA ALA A 122 -6.83 0.81 9.11
C ALA A 122 -7.03 1.59 10.41
N LYS A 123 -5.94 2.09 11.02
CA LYS A 123 -6.01 2.89 12.26
C LYS A 123 -6.84 4.16 12.11
N ALA A 124 -7.02 4.67 10.89
CA ALA A 124 -7.54 6.02 10.69
C ALA A 124 -8.71 6.15 9.71
N SER A 125 -9.08 5.10 8.97
CA SER A 125 -10.44 4.97 8.41
C SER A 125 -11.52 4.85 9.50
N GLY A 126 -11.11 4.68 10.77
CA GLY A 126 -12.03 4.79 11.90
C GLY A 126 -12.80 3.52 12.23
N GLY A 127 -12.47 2.38 11.61
CA GLY A 127 -13.00 1.07 12.00
C GLY A 127 -12.70 0.66 13.46
N ILE A 128 -11.83 1.40 14.17
CA ILE A 128 -11.27 0.97 15.48
C ILE A 128 -11.28 2.07 16.57
N LEU A 129 -11.63 3.34 16.28
CA LEU A 129 -11.56 4.42 17.28
C LEU A 129 -12.90 4.88 17.88
N GLY A 130 -14.03 4.27 17.48
CA GLY A 130 -15.36 4.65 17.95
C GLY A 130 -15.83 3.96 19.23
N MET A 131 -15.55 2.66 19.39
CA MET A 131 -15.94 1.86 20.56
C MET A 131 -14.99 0.67 20.70
N MET A 132 -14.24 0.61 21.81
CA MET A 132 -13.41 -0.52 22.25
C MET A 132 -12.21 -0.92 21.37
N ALA A 133 -11.02 -0.82 21.96
CA ALA A 133 -9.75 -1.29 21.42
C ALA A 133 -9.72 -2.84 21.32
N VAL A 134 -10.24 -3.40 20.24
CA VAL A 134 -10.13 -4.83 19.94
C VAL A 134 -9.53 -5.01 18.55
N ASN A 135 -8.26 -5.42 18.55
CA ASN A 135 -7.47 -6.02 17.48
C ASN A 135 -7.48 -5.36 16.08
N VAL A 136 -6.35 -4.72 15.76
CA VAL A 136 -5.91 -4.42 14.37
C VAL A 136 -5.95 -5.68 13.47
N ASP A 137 -5.84 -6.86 14.07
CA ASP A 137 -5.90 -8.18 13.43
C ASP A 137 -7.29 -8.59 12.87
N GLU A 138 -8.36 -7.82 13.11
CA GLU A 138 -9.71 -8.17 12.61
C GLU A 138 -9.94 -7.87 11.12
N ASN A 139 -9.13 -6.99 10.51
CA ASN A 139 -9.21 -6.75 9.08
C ASN A 139 -8.29 -7.74 8.35
N GLU A 140 -8.90 -8.72 7.68
CA GLU A 140 -8.23 -9.80 6.93
C GLU A 140 -7.18 -9.29 5.91
N TRP A 141 -7.28 -8.02 5.50
CA TRP A 141 -6.42 -7.40 4.50
C TRP A 141 -5.23 -6.63 5.08
N VAL A 142 -5.20 -6.30 6.38
CA VAL A 142 -4.14 -5.47 6.97
C VAL A 142 -2.76 -6.12 6.87
N GLY A 143 -2.70 -7.45 7.02
CA GLY A 143 -1.47 -8.22 6.82
C GLY A 143 -1.06 -8.39 5.36
N LEU A 144 -1.85 -7.86 4.41
CA LEU A 144 -1.65 -8.02 2.96
C LEU A 144 -1.34 -9.47 2.58
N PRO A 145 -2.23 -10.45 2.87
CA PRO A 145 -1.94 -11.88 2.74
C PRO A 145 -1.64 -12.35 1.30
N MET A 146 -1.90 -11.49 0.31
CA MET A 146 -1.59 -11.73 -1.10
C MET A 146 -0.16 -11.33 -1.48
N LEU A 147 0.56 -10.60 -0.62
CA LEU A 147 1.95 -10.21 -0.85
C LEU A 147 2.89 -11.25 -0.25
N ASP A 148 3.95 -11.58 -0.99
CA ASP A 148 4.96 -12.52 -0.54
C ASP A 148 5.86 -11.85 0.51
N PRO A 149 5.99 -12.41 1.73
CA PRO A 149 6.85 -11.82 2.75
C PRO A 149 8.31 -11.76 2.30
N VAL A 150 8.94 -10.61 2.51
CA VAL A 150 10.37 -10.41 2.22
C VAL A 150 11.10 -10.12 3.51
N PHE A 151 11.97 -11.05 3.91
CA PHE A 151 12.82 -10.93 5.08
C PHE A 151 14.24 -10.53 4.66
N TYR A 152 14.82 -9.58 5.38
CA TYR A 152 16.22 -9.19 5.24
C TYR A 152 16.79 -9.06 6.64
N ASP A 153 17.77 -9.90 6.96
CA ASP A 153 18.51 -9.78 8.21
C ASP A 153 19.74 -8.90 7.97
N GLU A 154 19.79 -7.74 8.62
CA GLU A 154 20.94 -6.82 8.53
C GLU A 154 22.22 -7.42 9.15
N TYR A 155 22.12 -8.54 9.88
CA TYR A 155 23.23 -9.18 10.59
C TYR A 155 23.79 -10.44 9.90
N GLU A 156 23.26 -10.88 8.75
CA GLU A 156 23.79 -12.03 8.00
C GLU A 156 24.95 -11.66 7.03
N GLU A 157 25.27 -10.37 6.87
CA GLU A 157 26.48 -9.92 6.17
C GLU A 157 27.69 -9.86 7.15
N GLU A 158 28.13 -11.01 7.66
CA GLU A 158 29.46 -11.19 8.30
C GLU A 158 30.33 -12.21 7.54
#